data_AF-T1YS29-F1
#
_entry.id   AF-T1YS29-F1
#
_cell.length_a   1.000
_cell.length_b   1.000
_cell.length_c   1.000
_cell.angle_alpha   90.00
_cell.angle_beta   90.00
_cell.angle_gamma   90.00
#
_symmetry.space_group_name_H-M   'P 1'
#
loop_
_entity.id
_entity.type
_entity.pdbx_description
1 polymer ?
#
loop_
_entity_poly.entity_id
_entity_poly.type
_entity_poly.pdbx_seq_one_letter_code
_entity_poly.pdbx_strand_id
1 'polypeptide(L)'
;MNELLFIKENFNVVSISFMRNGEIQKKLYDWYLPYDYLGKIHLHTKATITINGWKKKVFIANLSYHPKAKMLYKPFPLVPSQQPSWQIQLICQLMNYYGIKYDRERMFKGLTTIENRPLRVDVAFQKSNQWHIIEYHGTHHYFKRGCSTKRFQNILRNMEIKRQWCRKNNVRYLEIPFFRQNDIQEMVETFLETPFPEEV
;
A
#
# COMPACT_ATOMS: atom_id res chain seq x y z
N MET A 1 31.94 -24.12 3.79
CA MET A 1 31.48 -23.41 2.59
C MET A 1 30.48 -22.38 3.07
N ASN A 2 30.84 -21.10 3.13
CA ASN A 2 29.95 -20.06 3.64
C ASN A 2 28.90 -19.78 2.56
N GLU A 3 27.68 -20.28 2.75
CA GLU A 3 26.54 -19.87 1.93
C GLU A 3 26.31 -18.38 2.11
N LEU A 4 26.46 -17.63 1.03
CA LEU A 4 25.98 -16.26 0.94
C LEU A 4 24.45 -16.30 0.99
N LEU A 5 23.89 -16.22 2.18
CA LEU A 5 22.46 -15.92 2.37
C LEU A 5 22.23 -14.50 1.84
N PHE A 6 21.64 -14.36 0.66
CA PHE A 6 21.14 -13.08 0.16
C PHE A 6 19.98 -12.63 1.04
N ILE A 7 20.27 -11.80 2.06
CA ILE A 7 19.27 -11.29 3.02
C ILE A 7 18.23 -10.37 2.33
N LYS A 8 18.51 -9.91 1.10
CA LYS A 8 17.57 -9.16 0.27
C LYS A 8 18.06 -9.12 -1.18
N GLU A 9 17.15 -9.20 -2.15
CA GLU A 9 17.48 -8.91 -3.56
C GLU A 9 18.05 -7.49 -3.64
N ASN A 10 19.30 -7.38 -4.09
CA ASN A 10 20.09 -6.16 -3.95
C ASN A 10 19.93 -5.25 -5.17
N PHE A 11 18.67 -5.03 -5.60
CA PHE A 11 18.38 -4.27 -6.80
C PHE A 11 18.93 -2.84 -6.71
N ASN A 12 19.58 -2.39 -7.78
CA ASN A 12 20.14 -1.05 -7.88
C ASN A 12 19.81 -0.38 -9.22
N VAL A 13 18.95 -1.00 -10.03
CA VAL A 13 18.35 -0.43 -11.23
C VAL A 13 16.84 -0.60 -11.15
N VAL A 14 16.11 0.48 -11.44
CA VAL A 14 14.66 0.48 -11.59
C VAL A 14 14.30 0.88 -13.01
N SER A 15 13.54 0.04 -13.69
CA SER A 15 12.96 0.35 -15.00
C SER A 15 11.54 0.85 -14.80
N ILE A 16 11.24 2.05 -15.30
CA ILE A 16 9.93 2.69 -15.15
C ILE A 16 9.29 2.98 -16.49
N SER A 17 7.96 2.98 -16.50
CA SER A 17 7.14 3.57 -17.55
C SER A 17 6.47 4.83 -17.03
N PHE A 18 6.46 5.92 -17.81
CA PHE A 18 5.63 7.07 -17.44
C PHE A 18 4.14 6.73 -17.49
N MET A 19 3.35 7.46 -16.72
CA MET A 19 1.89 7.39 -16.79
C MET A 19 1.31 8.71 -17.31
N ARG A 20 0.33 8.62 -18.21
CA ARG A 20 -0.43 9.77 -18.73
C ARG A 20 -1.91 9.42 -18.70
N ASN A 21 -2.74 10.31 -18.14
CA ASN A 21 -4.19 10.11 -18.01
C ASN A 21 -4.60 8.76 -17.36
N GLY A 22 -3.76 8.23 -16.47
CA GLY A 22 -3.98 6.94 -15.82
C GLY A 22 -3.41 5.73 -16.55
N GLU A 23 -2.96 5.90 -17.80
CA GLU A 23 -2.44 4.83 -18.66
C GLU A 23 -0.91 4.73 -18.62
N ILE A 24 -0.41 3.49 -18.62
CA ILE A 24 1.03 3.18 -18.64
C ILE A 24 1.54 3.36 -20.06
N GLN A 25 2.59 4.17 -20.22
CA GLN A 25 3.24 4.37 -21.51
C GLN A 25 4.17 3.21 -21.85
N LYS A 26 4.27 2.85 -23.13
CA LYS A 26 5.06 1.70 -23.60
C LYS A 26 6.57 1.84 -23.35
N LYS A 27 7.09 3.07 -23.35
CA LYS A 27 8.53 3.32 -23.26
C LYS A 27 9.04 3.17 -21.83
N LEU A 28 10.10 2.37 -21.70
CA LEU A 28 10.83 2.14 -20.46
C LEU A 28 12.03 3.08 -20.32
N TYR A 29 12.35 3.41 -19.07
CA TYR A 29 13.48 4.24 -18.69
C TYR A 29 14.15 3.64 -17.46
N ASP A 30 15.47 3.45 -17.55
CA ASP A 30 16.26 2.91 -16.46
C ASP A 30 16.89 4.01 -15.62
N TRP A 31 16.84 3.82 -14.30
CA TRP A 31 17.40 4.73 -13.32
C TRP A 31 18.18 3.95 -12.27
N TYR A 32 19.22 4.56 -11.71
CA TYR A 32 19.91 4.02 -10.55
C TYR A 32 18.98 4.11 -9.35
N LEU A 33 18.68 2.97 -8.72
CA LEU A 33 17.85 2.89 -7.52
C LEU A 33 18.74 3.02 -6.27
N PRO A 34 18.66 4.14 -5.52
CA PRO A 34 19.38 4.26 -4.26
C PRO A 34 18.92 3.22 -3.23
N TYR A 35 19.85 2.74 -2.42
CA TYR A 35 19.59 1.68 -1.43
C TYR A 35 18.47 2.06 -0.43
N ASP A 36 18.39 3.32 -0.03
CA ASP A 36 17.37 3.83 0.89
C ASP A 36 15.95 3.88 0.28
N TYR A 37 15.82 3.64 -1.03
CA TYR A 37 14.54 3.52 -1.74
C TYR A 37 14.12 2.07 -2.00
N LEU A 38 14.99 1.09 -1.76
CA LEU A 38 14.70 -0.33 -1.99
C LEU A 38 13.44 -0.80 -1.24
N GLY A 39 13.20 -0.30 -0.02
CA GLY A 39 11.99 -0.63 0.74
C GLY A 39 10.74 0.20 0.39
N LYS A 40 10.84 1.11 -0.57
CA LYS A 40 9.78 2.06 -0.95
C LYS A 40 9.23 1.77 -2.36
N ILE A 41 9.96 0.99 -3.15
CA ILE A 41 9.65 0.67 -4.54
C ILE A 41 9.40 -0.82 -4.66
N HIS A 42 8.30 -1.19 -5.30
CA HIS A 42 7.91 -2.58 -5.50
C HIS A 42 7.46 -2.76 -6.95
N LEU A 43 7.62 -3.98 -7.47
CA LEU A 43 7.22 -4.29 -8.83
C LEU A 43 5.73 -4.01 -9.04
N HIS A 44 5.43 -3.54 -10.24
CA HIS A 44 4.09 -3.21 -10.72
C HIS A 44 3.39 -2.07 -9.98
N THR A 45 4.01 -1.45 -8.95
CA THR A 45 3.41 -0.34 -8.21
C THR A 45 3.56 0.99 -8.94
N LYS A 46 2.88 2.03 -8.42
CA LYS A 46 2.96 3.39 -8.93
C LYS A 46 3.85 4.23 -8.04
N ALA A 47 4.70 5.04 -8.64
CA ALA A 47 5.51 6.01 -7.91
C ALA A 47 5.30 7.43 -8.46
N THR A 48 5.54 8.41 -7.60
CA THR A 48 5.66 9.82 -7.97
C THR A 48 7.13 10.18 -7.94
N ILE A 49 7.63 10.73 -9.04
CA ILE A 49 8.99 11.22 -9.18
C ILE A 49 9.00 12.71 -9.55
N THR A 50 10.13 13.37 -9.31
CA THR A 50 10.34 14.77 -9.73
C THR A 50 11.38 14.84 -10.83
N ILE A 51 11.01 15.42 -11.98
CA ILE A 51 11.93 15.69 -13.09
C ILE A 51 11.85 17.17 -13.41
N ASN A 52 12.99 17.87 -13.32
CA ASN A 52 13.09 19.32 -13.59
C ASN A 52 12.05 20.14 -12.82
N GLY A 53 11.81 19.80 -11.54
CA GLY A 53 10.79 20.46 -10.70
C GLY A 53 9.36 19.99 -10.93
N TRP A 54 9.09 19.25 -12.01
CA TRP A 54 7.76 18.74 -12.34
C TRP A 54 7.53 17.35 -11.77
N LYS A 55 6.38 17.16 -11.13
CA LYS A 55 5.96 15.85 -10.63
C LYS A 55 5.38 15.01 -11.75
N LYS A 56 5.80 13.75 -11.82
CA LYS A 56 5.32 12.76 -12.78
C LYS A 56 4.96 11.47 -12.06
N LYS A 57 3.88 10.83 -12.49
CA LYS A 57 3.52 9.48 -12.07
C LYS A 57 4.20 8.48 -13.00
N VAL A 58 4.74 7.42 -12.41
CA VAL A 58 5.41 6.34 -13.12
C VAL A 58 4.95 4.99 -12.59
N PHE A 59 5.01 3.98 -13.44
CA PHE A 59 4.79 2.58 -13.11
C PHE A 59 6.15 1.89 -12.99
N ILE A 60 6.32 1.10 -11.93
CA ILE A 60 7.54 0.33 -11.68
C ILE A 60 7.44 -0.96 -12.48
N ALA A 61 8.13 -1.01 -13.62
CA ALA A 61 8.01 -2.13 -14.55
C ALA A 61 8.96 -3.28 -14.19
N ASN A 62 10.19 -2.95 -13.78
CA ASN A 62 11.20 -3.94 -13.44
C ASN A 62 12.16 -3.44 -12.35
N LEU A 63 12.74 -4.37 -11.62
CA LEU A 63 13.84 -4.17 -10.68
C LEU A 63 14.96 -5.13 -11.06
N SER A 64 16.17 -4.61 -11.18
CA SER A 64 17.33 -5.41 -11.58
C SER A 64 18.60 -4.93 -10.91
N TYR A 65 19.69 -5.67 -11.12
CA TYR A 65 21.00 -5.34 -10.61
C TYR A 65 21.99 -5.11 -11.76
N HIS A 66 22.78 -4.04 -11.65
CA HIS A 66 23.91 -3.79 -12.52
C HIS A 66 25.11 -3.27 -11.68
N PRO A 67 26.30 -3.89 -11.77
CA PRO A 67 27.45 -3.54 -10.92
C PRO A 67 27.92 -2.10 -11.10
N LYS A 68 27.73 -1.53 -12.30
CA LYS A 68 28.07 -0.13 -12.63
C LYS A 68 26.86 0.83 -12.65
N ALA A 69 25.72 0.45 -12.08
CA ALA A 69 24.47 1.22 -12.19
C ALA A 69 24.63 2.71 -11.82
N LYS A 70 25.34 3.00 -10.72
CA LYS A 70 25.59 4.35 -10.22
C LYS A 70 26.34 5.26 -11.21
N MET A 71 27.13 4.66 -12.11
CA MET A 71 27.88 5.40 -13.15
C MET A 71 27.09 5.53 -14.45
N LEU A 72 26.26 4.53 -14.78
CA LEU A 72 25.53 4.49 -16.05
C LEU A 72 24.21 5.25 -16.02
N TYR A 73 23.56 5.35 -14.86
CA TYR A 73 22.21 5.88 -14.75
C TYR A 73 22.12 7.05 -13.77
N LYS A 74 21.15 7.94 -14.03
CA LYS A 74 20.80 9.01 -13.09
C LYS A 74 20.12 8.41 -11.84
N PRO A 75 20.31 9.00 -10.65
CA PRO A 75 19.60 8.58 -9.44
C PRO A 75 18.09 8.74 -9.58
N PHE A 76 17.34 7.72 -9.21
CA PHE A 76 15.88 7.71 -9.29
C PHE A 76 15.26 8.80 -8.39
N PRO A 77 14.52 9.79 -8.92
CA PRO A 77 14.17 11.01 -8.19
C PRO A 77 12.82 10.85 -7.50
N LEU A 78 12.74 9.86 -6.61
CA LEU A 78 11.52 9.51 -5.88
C LEU A 78 11.01 10.65 -5.00
N VAL A 79 9.68 10.81 -4.92
CA VAL A 79 9.01 11.64 -3.91
C VAL A 79 8.27 10.72 -2.92
N PRO A 80 8.89 10.35 -1.78
CA PRO A 80 8.32 9.35 -0.88
C PRO A 80 7.03 9.81 -0.18
N SER A 81 6.94 11.09 0.17
CA SER A 81 5.85 11.64 1.00
C SER A 81 4.48 11.68 0.33
N GLN A 82 4.40 11.38 -0.97
CA GLN A 82 3.16 11.48 -1.75
C GLN A 82 2.65 10.13 -2.26
N GLN A 83 3.13 9.04 -1.68
CA GLN A 83 2.75 7.70 -2.10
C GLN A 83 2.09 6.97 -0.94
N PRO A 84 0.97 6.27 -1.18
CA PRO A 84 0.53 5.24 -0.25
C PRO A 84 1.65 4.21 -0.06
N SER A 85 1.64 3.51 1.06
CA SER A 85 2.54 2.39 1.26
C SER A 85 2.36 1.36 0.14
N TRP A 86 3.41 0.62 -0.17
CA TRP A 86 3.35 -0.37 -1.24
C TRP A 86 2.30 -1.45 -0.97
N GLN A 87 2.02 -1.75 0.31
CA GLN A 87 0.98 -2.69 0.71
C GLN A 87 -0.41 -2.19 0.28
N ILE A 88 -0.71 -0.90 0.50
CA ILE A 88 -1.95 -0.31 0.01
C ILE A 88 -1.98 -0.27 -1.51
N GLN A 89 -0.84 -0.03 -2.18
CA GLN A 89 -0.77 -0.09 -3.64
C GLN A 89 -1.06 -1.50 -4.17
N LEU A 90 -0.51 -2.53 -3.53
CA LEU A 90 -0.73 -3.92 -3.87
C LEU A 90 -2.21 -4.31 -3.71
N ILE A 91 -2.83 -3.95 -2.59
CA ILE A 91 -4.27 -4.15 -2.39
C ILE A 91 -5.06 -3.48 -3.52
N CYS A 92 -4.75 -2.23 -3.85
CA CYS A 92 -5.41 -1.51 -4.94
C CYS A 92 -5.20 -2.16 -6.32
N GLN A 93 -4.01 -2.73 -6.59
CA GLN A 93 -3.76 -3.48 -7.83
C GLN A 93 -4.60 -4.73 -7.92
N LEU A 94 -4.68 -5.51 -6.84
CA LEU A 94 -5.52 -6.69 -6.76
C LEU A 94 -6.99 -6.31 -7.02
N MET A 95 -7.49 -5.23 -6.41
CA MET A 95 -8.84 -4.74 -6.70
C MET A 95 -9.03 -4.43 -8.21
N ASN A 96 -8.07 -3.74 -8.84
CA ASN A 96 -8.16 -3.45 -10.28
C ASN A 96 -8.12 -4.74 -11.12
N TYR A 97 -7.27 -5.70 -10.76
CA TYR A 97 -7.12 -6.99 -11.43
C TYR A 97 -8.43 -7.77 -11.44
N TYR A 98 -9.14 -7.80 -10.30
CA TYR A 98 -10.46 -8.41 -10.17
C TYR A 98 -11.61 -7.53 -10.71
N GLY A 99 -11.33 -6.39 -11.33
CA GLY A 99 -12.35 -5.48 -11.86
C GLY A 99 -13.23 -4.82 -10.78
N ILE A 100 -12.77 -4.78 -9.54
CA ILE A 100 -13.51 -4.23 -8.39
C ILE A 100 -13.24 -2.73 -8.28
N LYS A 101 -14.32 -1.94 -8.29
CA LYS A 101 -14.24 -0.50 -8.00
C LYS A 101 -14.10 -0.29 -6.49
N TYR A 102 -13.17 0.58 -6.10
CA TYR A 102 -12.89 0.89 -4.70
C TYR A 102 -12.63 2.38 -4.49
N ASP A 103 -12.81 2.81 -3.25
CA ASP A 103 -12.44 4.13 -2.74
C ASP A 103 -11.29 3.99 -1.74
N ARG A 104 -10.31 4.88 -1.82
CA ARG A 104 -9.27 5.00 -0.79
C ARG A 104 -9.60 6.10 0.19
N GLU A 105 -9.15 5.95 1.43
CA GLU A 105 -9.30 6.96 2.47
C GLU A 105 -10.76 7.40 2.70
N ARG A 106 -11.72 6.50 2.45
CA ARG A 106 -13.15 6.79 2.52
C ARG A 106 -13.58 7.03 3.97
N MET A 107 -14.49 7.98 4.17
CA MET A 107 -15.14 8.23 5.46
C MET A 107 -16.55 7.65 5.44
N PHE A 108 -16.99 7.13 6.58
CA PHE A 108 -18.34 6.58 6.75
C PHE A 108 -19.12 7.37 7.80
N LYS A 109 -20.43 7.47 7.61
CA LYS A 109 -21.32 8.11 8.58
C LYS A 109 -21.23 7.37 9.92
N GLY A 110 -21.02 8.12 11.00
CA GLY A 110 -20.89 7.56 12.35
C GLY A 110 -19.56 6.85 12.64
N LEU A 111 -18.62 6.79 11.68
CA LEU A 111 -17.27 6.30 11.92
C LEU A 111 -16.37 7.49 12.32
N THR A 112 -16.32 7.78 13.62
CA THR A 112 -15.62 8.94 14.18
C THR A 112 -14.74 8.58 15.37
N THR A 113 -13.73 9.41 15.68
CA THR A 113 -12.99 9.33 16.94
C THR A 113 -13.91 9.62 18.13
N ILE A 114 -13.40 9.42 19.35
CA ILE A 114 -14.10 9.82 20.58
C ILE A 114 -14.35 11.34 20.65
N GLU A 115 -13.55 12.15 19.96
CA GLU A 115 -13.76 13.59 19.83
C GLU A 115 -14.63 13.95 18.60
N ASN A 116 -15.40 12.99 18.09
CA ASN A 116 -16.34 13.13 16.97
C ASN A 116 -15.70 13.59 15.66
N ARG A 117 -14.40 13.29 15.45
CA ARG A 117 -13.71 13.58 14.18
C ARG A 117 -13.86 12.41 13.21
N PRO A 118 -14.20 12.62 11.93
CA PRO A 118 -14.31 11.53 10.96
C PRO A 118 -13.04 10.69 10.86
N LEU A 119 -13.20 9.36 10.89
CA LEU A 119 -12.15 8.40 10.64
C LEU A 119 -12.20 7.92 9.19
N ARG A 120 -11.02 7.82 8.58
CA ARG A 120 -10.84 7.31 7.22
C ARG A 120 -10.41 5.85 7.27
N VAL A 121 -10.83 5.08 6.27
CA VAL A 121 -10.37 3.71 6.06
C VAL A 121 -9.50 3.58 4.82
N ASP A 122 -8.54 2.67 4.83
CA ASP A 122 -7.52 2.60 3.78
C ASP A 122 -8.13 2.30 2.40
N VAL A 123 -8.90 1.21 2.30
CA VAL A 123 -9.60 0.77 1.08
C VAL A 123 -11.02 0.32 1.43
N ALA A 124 -12.01 0.83 0.70
CA ALA A 124 -13.41 0.43 0.81
C ALA A 124 -14.00 0.12 -0.57
N PHE A 125 -14.85 -0.90 -0.67
CA PHE A 125 -15.52 -1.27 -1.90
C PHE A 125 -16.90 -1.87 -1.63
N GLN A 126 -17.74 -1.93 -2.67
CA GLN A 126 -19.01 -2.63 -2.62
C GLN A 126 -18.94 -3.90 -3.47
N LYS A 127 -19.45 -5.00 -2.91
CA LYS A 127 -19.70 -6.25 -3.63
C LYS A 127 -21.09 -6.72 -3.24
N SER A 128 -21.96 -6.97 -4.23
CA SER A 128 -23.36 -7.35 -4.02
C SER A 128 -24.12 -6.40 -3.08
N ASN A 129 -23.99 -5.08 -3.30
CA ASN A 129 -24.56 -4.00 -2.46
C ASN A 129 -24.05 -3.92 -1.02
N GLN A 130 -23.12 -4.78 -0.61
CA GLN A 130 -22.56 -4.78 0.74
C GLN A 130 -21.20 -4.08 0.78
N TRP A 131 -20.99 -3.25 1.81
CA TRP A 131 -19.70 -2.60 2.04
C TRP A 131 -18.67 -3.58 2.61
N HIS A 132 -17.46 -3.47 2.07
CA HIS A 132 -16.28 -4.20 2.50
C HIS A 132 -15.14 -3.20 2.72
N ILE A 133 -14.33 -3.43 3.75
CA ILE A 133 -13.20 -2.57 4.13
C ILE A 133 -11.95 -3.44 4.31
N ILE A 134 -10.83 -2.94 3.80
CA ILE A 134 -9.50 -3.53 4.00
C ILE A 134 -8.60 -2.45 4.62
N GLU A 135 -7.94 -2.77 5.74
CA GLU A 135 -6.96 -1.93 6.43
C GLU A 135 -5.59 -2.61 6.45
N TYR A 136 -4.53 -1.84 6.18
CA TYR A 136 -3.16 -2.31 6.38
C TYR A 136 -2.52 -1.62 7.60
N HIS A 137 -2.26 -2.40 8.64
CA HIS A 137 -1.69 -1.90 9.88
C HIS A 137 -0.17 -1.97 9.86
N GLY A 138 0.47 -0.84 9.56
CA GLY A 138 1.91 -0.70 9.65
C GLY A 138 2.47 -0.88 11.07
N THR A 139 3.78 -1.03 11.21
CA THR A 139 4.49 -1.20 12.52
C THR A 139 4.08 -0.23 13.63
N HIS A 140 3.67 1.01 13.30
CA HIS A 140 3.26 2.02 14.26
C HIS A 140 1.92 1.71 14.96
N HIS A 141 1.14 0.76 14.44
CA HIS A 141 -0.07 0.23 15.09
C HIS A 141 0.25 -0.74 16.23
N TYR A 142 1.47 -1.29 16.26
CA TYR A 142 1.88 -2.31 17.24
C TYR A 142 2.97 -1.81 18.17
N PHE A 143 3.81 -0.88 17.70
CA PHE A 143 4.94 -0.36 18.46
C PHE A 143 4.89 1.16 18.58
N LYS A 144 5.23 1.67 19.77
CA LYS A 144 5.41 3.10 20.04
C LYS A 144 6.68 3.62 19.36
N ARG A 145 6.61 3.97 18.07
CA ARG A 145 7.76 4.44 17.28
C ARG A 145 7.95 5.96 17.40
N GLY A 146 8.71 6.40 18.41
CA GLY A 146 9.07 7.82 18.57
C GLY A 146 7.88 8.76 18.83
N CYS A 147 6.72 8.22 19.16
CA CYS A 147 5.51 8.99 19.46
C CYS A 147 5.21 8.99 20.96
N SER A 148 4.40 9.96 21.41
CA SER A 148 3.93 10.00 22.79
C SER A 148 3.01 8.82 23.10
N THR A 149 2.96 8.40 24.36
CA THR A 149 2.05 7.33 24.82
C THR A 149 0.59 7.65 24.49
N LYS A 150 0.17 8.91 24.65
CA LYS A 150 -1.16 9.38 24.27
C LYS A 150 -1.46 9.16 22.78
N ARG A 151 -0.50 9.50 21.89
CA ARG A 151 -0.67 9.28 20.45
C ARG A 151 -0.78 7.80 20.11
N PHE A 152 0.04 6.95 20.73
CA PHE A 152 -0.03 5.50 20.52
C PHE A 152 -1.35 4.90 21.01
N GLN A 153 -1.82 5.29 22.19
CA GLN A 153 -3.13 4.89 22.70
C GLN A 153 -4.28 5.33 21.79
N ASN A 154 -4.18 6.54 21.20
CA ASN A 154 -5.16 6.99 20.21
C ASN A 154 -5.17 6.14 18.94
N ILE A 155 -4.01 5.67 18.47
CA ILE A 155 -3.94 4.74 17.33
C ILE A 155 -4.68 3.43 17.67
N LEU A 156 -4.35 2.81 18.81
CA LEU A 156 -4.99 1.58 19.26
C LEU A 156 -6.51 1.75 19.43
N ARG A 157 -6.93 2.87 20.01
CA ARG A 157 -8.35 3.20 20.17
C ARG A 157 -9.06 3.35 18.83
N ASN A 158 -8.46 4.06 17.88
CA ASN A 158 -9.04 4.24 16.55
C ASN A 158 -9.17 2.91 15.80
N MET A 159 -8.21 2.00 15.95
CA MET A 159 -8.31 0.64 15.38
C MET A 159 -9.54 -0.09 15.94
N GLU A 160 -9.74 -0.04 17.26
CA GLU A 160 -10.89 -0.71 17.89
C GLU A 160 -12.23 -0.07 17.49
N ILE A 161 -12.29 1.26 17.39
CA ILE A 161 -13.47 1.97 16.90
C ILE A 161 -13.84 1.49 15.49
N LYS A 162 -12.88 1.36 14.58
CA LYS A 162 -13.12 0.85 13.22
C LYS A 162 -13.71 -0.56 13.24
N ARG A 163 -13.11 -1.47 14.02
CA ARG A 163 -13.60 -2.86 14.16
C ARG A 163 -15.03 -2.91 14.68
N GLN A 164 -15.32 -2.17 15.75
CA GLN A 164 -16.65 -2.13 16.35
C GLN A 164 -17.68 -1.51 15.42
N TRP A 165 -17.32 -0.44 14.71
CA TRP A 165 -18.20 0.18 13.72
C TRP A 165 -18.51 -0.82 12.60
N CYS A 166 -17.53 -1.55 12.09
CA CYS A 166 -17.76 -2.56 11.05
C CYS A 166 -18.71 -3.66 11.52
N ARG A 167 -18.50 -4.22 12.71
CA ARG A 167 -19.41 -5.22 13.31
C ARG A 167 -20.84 -4.69 13.45
N LYS A 168 -21.01 -3.48 13.96
CA LYS A 168 -22.33 -2.86 14.20
C LYS A 168 -23.10 -2.54 12.91
N ASN A 169 -22.40 -2.27 11.81
CA ASN A 169 -23.00 -1.90 10.52
C ASN A 169 -22.99 -3.05 9.51
N ASN A 170 -22.74 -4.28 9.97
CA ASN A 170 -22.62 -5.47 9.14
C ASN A 170 -21.59 -5.32 7.99
N VAL A 171 -20.54 -4.52 8.17
CA VAL A 171 -19.51 -4.29 7.15
C VAL A 171 -18.41 -5.34 7.30
N ARG A 172 -18.08 -6.04 6.22
CA ARG A 172 -16.97 -6.99 6.24
C ARG A 172 -15.65 -6.26 6.30
N TYR A 173 -14.78 -6.71 7.20
CA TYR A 173 -13.57 -6.01 7.57
C TYR A 173 -12.38 -6.96 7.57
N LEU A 174 -11.41 -6.68 6.69
CA LEU A 174 -10.12 -7.35 6.66
C LEU A 174 -9.06 -6.42 7.26
N GLU A 175 -8.40 -6.90 8.30
CA GLU A 175 -7.24 -6.23 8.88
C GLU A 175 -5.97 -7.01 8.54
N ILE A 176 -5.03 -6.38 7.86
CA ILE A 176 -3.76 -6.98 7.48
C ILE A 176 -2.64 -6.37 8.35
N PRO A 177 -2.08 -7.13 9.31
CA PRO A 177 -0.97 -6.66 10.12
C PRO A 177 0.35 -6.63 9.32
N PHE A 178 1.26 -5.70 9.66
CA PHE A 178 2.54 -5.56 8.92
C PHE A 178 3.40 -6.82 8.86
N PHE A 179 3.31 -7.71 9.87
CA PHE A 179 4.07 -8.95 9.90
C PHE A 179 3.51 -10.02 8.94
N ARG A 180 2.30 -9.82 8.38
CA ARG A 180 1.69 -10.63 7.31
C ARG A 180 1.79 -9.95 5.94
N GLN A 181 2.68 -8.97 5.77
CA GLN A 181 2.79 -8.20 4.51
C GLN A 181 3.14 -9.06 3.29
N ASN A 182 3.82 -10.21 3.48
CA ASN A 182 4.12 -11.14 2.40
C ASN A 182 2.90 -11.94 1.94
N ASP A 183 1.85 -11.98 2.78
CA ASP A 183 0.64 -12.78 2.55
C ASP A 183 -0.54 -11.88 2.11
N ILE A 184 -0.27 -10.59 1.79
CA ILE A 184 -1.31 -9.63 1.41
C ILE A 184 -2.17 -10.17 0.27
N GLN A 185 -1.53 -10.75 -0.75
CA GLN A 185 -2.23 -11.27 -1.91
C GLN A 185 -3.22 -12.37 -1.50
N GLU A 186 -2.73 -13.42 -0.86
CA GLU A 186 -3.55 -14.54 -0.37
C GLU A 186 -4.70 -14.07 0.53
N MET A 187 -4.41 -13.18 1.49
CA MET A 187 -5.42 -12.66 2.43
C MET A 187 -6.51 -11.86 1.72
N VAL A 188 -6.14 -11.03 0.74
CA VAL A 188 -7.09 -10.24 -0.04
C VAL A 188 -7.93 -11.15 -0.93
N GLU A 189 -7.32 -12.08 -1.65
CA GLU A 189 -8.01 -13.01 -2.55
C GLU A 189 -9.01 -13.87 -1.76
N THR A 190 -8.59 -14.46 -0.64
CA THR A 190 -9.46 -15.22 0.26
C THR A 190 -10.64 -14.37 0.78
N PHE A 191 -10.38 -13.12 1.15
CA PHE A 191 -11.40 -12.20 1.62
C PHE A 191 -12.43 -11.86 0.53
N LEU A 192 -11.97 -11.71 -0.72
CA LEU A 192 -12.84 -11.47 -1.87
C LEU A 192 -13.70 -12.68 -2.21
N GLU A 193 -13.18 -13.89 -2.09
CA GLU A 193 -13.87 -15.13 -2.47
C GLU A 193 -14.88 -15.61 -1.42
N THR A 194 -14.56 -15.42 -0.15
CA THR A 194 -15.41 -15.87 0.96
C THR A 194 -16.80 -15.21 0.87
N PRO A 195 -17.90 -15.96 0.75
CA PRO A 195 -19.25 -15.40 0.75
C PRO A 195 -19.62 -14.84 2.12
N PHE A 196 -20.63 -13.97 2.17
CA PHE A 196 -21.22 -13.58 3.44
C PHE A 196 -21.92 -14.81 4.04
N PRO A 197 -21.82 -15.08 5.35
CA PRO A 197 -22.75 -16.02 5.95
C PRO A 197 -24.16 -15.49 5.70
N GLU A 198 -24.97 -16.29 4.99
CA GLU A 198 -26.40 -16.00 4.84
C GLU A 198 -26.99 -15.90 6.24
N GLU A 199 -27.84 -14.89 6.46
CA GLU A 199 -28.60 -14.80 7.71
C GLU A 199 -29.41 -16.11 7.85
N VAL A 200 -29.08 -16.90 8.87
CA VAL A 200 -29.87 -18.08 9.30
C VAL A 200 -31.11 -17.59 10.02
#